data_AF-A0A7C8CHQ9-F1
#
_entry.id   AF-A0A7C8CHQ9-F1
#
_cell.length_a   1.000
_cell.length_b   1.000
_cell.length_c   1.000
_cell.angle_alpha   90.00
_cell.angle_beta   90.00
_cell.angle_gamma   90.00
#
_symmetry.space_group_name_H-M   'P 1'
#
loop_
_entity.id
_entity.type
_entity.pdbx_description
1 polymer ?
#
loop_
_entity_poly.entity_id
_entity_poly.type
_entity_poly.pdbx_seq_one_letter_code
_entity_poly.pdbx_strand_id
1 'polypeptide(L)'
;ARSLGEVARLVTGFTVAHSLTLAFAVLGWVRVESGPVEALIGFSVALIALENGWTLGGQGRRIPQLTLAALLLMAAAASAGVGSLTVLTLLGLALFSASHFALLRRTANANLHRVALAFAFGLIHGFGFAGVLAEMQLPTERLASALLGFNVGVEVGQLAVVAAIWPVLVLLRRTANGQPYRLFAEVASAVVCAVGVYWFLVRSLAGA
;
A
#
# COMPACT_ATOMS: atom_id res chain seq x y z
N ALA A 1 2.80 5.89 13.96
CA ALA A 1 4.00 5.37 14.66
C ALA A 1 4.25 6.14 15.95
N ARG A 2 4.71 5.43 16.99
CA ARG A 2 5.06 5.98 18.30
C ARG A 2 6.54 6.41 18.36
N SER A 3 7.40 5.94 17.45
CA SER A 3 8.79 6.40 17.32
C SER A 3 9.33 6.34 15.88
N LEU A 4 10.40 7.08 15.58
CA LEU A 4 11.09 7.02 14.29
C LEU A 4 11.61 5.61 13.96
N GLY A 5 12.08 4.87 14.96
CA GLY A 5 12.56 3.49 14.77
C GLY A 5 11.44 2.49 14.41
N GLU A 6 10.17 2.78 14.76
CA GLU A 6 9.05 2.01 14.22
C GLU A 6 8.80 2.33 12.74
N VAL A 7 8.86 3.60 12.34
CA VAL A 7 8.69 3.99 10.93
C VAL A 7 9.79 3.39 10.07
N ALA A 8 11.05 3.49 10.50
CA ALA A 8 12.18 2.91 9.79
C ALA A 8 11.99 1.40 9.55
N ARG A 9 11.56 0.64 10.55
CA ARG A 9 11.27 -0.80 10.39
C ARG A 9 10.16 -1.09 9.37
N LEU A 10 9.15 -0.23 9.27
CA LEU A 10 8.10 -0.36 8.25
C LEU A 10 8.65 -0.09 6.86
N VAL A 11 9.42 0.99 6.71
CA VAL A 11 10.06 1.38 5.44
C VAL A 11 11.00 0.28 4.97
N THR A 12 11.95 -0.14 5.80
CA THR A 12 12.89 -1.20 5.47
C THR A 12 12.20 -2.52 5.17
N GLY A 13 11.17 -2.90 5.95
CA GLY A 13 10.40 -4.12 5.70
C GLY A 13 9.69 -4.11 4.33
N PHE A 14 9.12 -2.97 3.95
CA PHE A 14 8.52 -2.77 2.63
C PHE A 14 9.60 -2.86 1.53
N THR A 15 10.72 -2.16 1.69
CA THR A 15 11.79 -2.12 0.68
C THR A 15 12.43 -3.48 0.46
N VAL A 16 12.66 -4.25 1.52
CA VAL A 16 13.19 -5.63 1.40
C VAL A 16 12.25 -6.50 0.57
N ALA A 17 10.95 -6.48 0.88
CA ALA A 17 9.95 -7.25 0.14
C ALA A 17 9.85 -6.80 -1.33
N HIS A 18 9.83 -5.49 -1.56
CA HIS A 18 9.85 -4.90 -2.89
C HIS A 18 11.08 -5.32 -3.69
N SER A 19 12.26 -5.26 -3.07
CA SER A 19 13.53 -5.64 -3.70
C SER A 19 13.53 -7.09 -4.15
N LEU A 20 12.96 -7.98 -3.32
CA LEU A 20 12.85 -9.42 -3.62
C LEU A 20 11.99 -9.66 -4.86
N THR A 21 10.78 -9.10 -4.92
CA THR A 21 9.88 -9.34 -6.05
C THR A 21 10.33 -8.63 -7.33
N LEU A 22 10.94 -7.44 -7.20
CA LEU A 22 11.57 -6.77 -8.33
C LEU A 22 12.71 -7.62 -8.91
N ALA A 23 13.58 -8.18 -8.07
CA ALA A 23 14.67 -9.04 -8.52
C ALA A 23 14.14 -10.29 -9.24
N PHE A 24 13.13 -10.97 -8.69
CA PHE A 24 12.52 -12.12 -9.35
C PHE A 24 11.88 -11.77 -10.70
N ALA A 25 11.28 -10.59 -10.79
CA ALA A 25 10.65 -10.16 -12.03
C ALA A 25 11.69 -9.82 -13.11
N VAL A 26 12.75 -9.09 -12.76
CA VAL A 26 13.78 -8.69 -13.74
C VAL A 26 14.69 -9.85 -14.13
N LEU A 27 14.94 -10.81 -13.23
CA LEU A 27 15.61 -12.08 -13.58
C LEU A 27 14.74 -12.99 -14.46
N GLY A 28 13.48 -12.63 -14.70
CA GLY A 28 12.54 -13.39 -15.51
C GLY A 28 12.03 -14.67 -14.85
N TRP A 29 12.28 -14.86 -13.54
CA TRP A 29 11.81 -16.03 -12.79
C TRP A 29 10.30 -15.99 -12.55
N VAL A 30 9.74 -14.78 -12.39
CA VAL A 30 8.32 -14.56 -12.22
C VAL A 30 7.87 -13.50 -13.21
N ARG A 31 6.86 -13.81 -14.03
CA ARG A 31 6.21 -12.82 -14.90
C ARG A 31 4.80 -12.61 -14.39
N VAL A 32 4.47 -11.36 -14.07
CA VAL A 32 3.15 -10.98 -13.58
C VAL A 32 2.58 -9.96 -14.53
N GLU A 33 1.28 -10.07 -14.82
CA GLU A 33 0.56 -9.09 -15.61
C GLU A 33 0.47 -7.76 -14.84
N SER A 34 0.77 -6.65 -15.52
CA SER A 34 0.84 -5.31 -14.89
C SER A 34 -0.54 -4.82 -14.42
N GLY A 35 -1.61 -5.07 -15.18
CA GLY A 35 -2.95 -4.59 -14.87
C GLY A 35 -3.42 -4.93 -13.45
N PRO A 36 -3.49 -6.23 -13.09
CA PRO A 36 -3.87 -6.64 -11.73
C PRO A 36 -2.92 -6.13 -10.65
N VAL A 37 -1.60 -6.11 -10.91
CA VAL A 37 -0.59 -5.61 -9.95
C VAL A 37 -0.82 -4.13 -9.64
N GLU A 38 -1.02 -3.31 -10.66
CA GLU A 38 -1.26 -1.87 -10.50
C GLU A 38 -2.57 -1.59 -9.74
N ALA A 39 -3.61 -2.39 -9.99
CA ALA A 39 -4.85 -2.32 -9.21
C ALA A 39 -4.58 -2.66 -7.73
N LEU A 40 -3.84 -3.73 -7.44
CA LEU A 40 -3.50 -4.13 -6.07
C LEU A 40 -2.64 -3.08 -5.34
N ILE A 41 -1.74 -2.40 -6.06
CA ILE A 41 -0.99 -1.25 -5.55
C ILE A 41 -1.98 -0.14 -5.13
N GLY A 42 -2.89 0.26 -6.03
CA GLY A 42 -3.92 1.26 -5.71
C GLY A 42 -4.80 0.87 -4.51
N PHE A 43 -5.20 -0.40 -4.44
CA PHE A 43 -5.98 -0.96 -3.33
C PHE A 43 -5.23 -0.83 -2.00
N SER A 44 -3.94 -1.18 -1.95
CA SER A 44 -3.16 -1.11 -0.72
C SER A 44 -3.00 0.33 -0.20
N VAL A 45 -2.82 1.31 -1.10
CA VAL A 45 -2.77 2.74 -0.76
C VAL A 45 -4.12 3.20 -0.20
N ALA A 46 -5.22 2.82 -0.85
CA ALA A 46 -6.57 3.12 -0.38
C ALA A 46 -6.84 2.49 1.00
N LEU A 47 -6.46 1.22 1.20
CA LEU A 47 -6.72 0.49 2.44
C LEU A 47 -5.98 1.12 3.62
N ILE A 48 -4.69 1.45 3.48
CA ILE A 48 -3.92 2.09 4.57
C ILE A 48 -4.45 3.51 4.87
N ALA A 49 -4.86 4.26 3.85
CA ALA A 49 -5.47 5.57 4.06
C ALA A 49 -6.82 5.47 4.78
N LEU A 50 -7.65 4.47 4.42
CA LEU A 50 -8.89 4.14 5.11
C LEU A 50 -8.64 3.67 6.55
N GLU A 51 -7.62 2.83 6.80
CA GLU A 51 -7.20 2.41 8.14
C GLU A 51 -6.88 3.64 9.01
N ASN A 52 -6.11 4.59 8.48
CA ASN A 52 -5.74 5.79 9.22
C ASN A 52 -6.96 6.67 9.52
N GLY A 53 -7.81 6.94 8.53
CA GLY A 53 -9.06 7.69 8.72
C GLY A 53 -10.02 6.99 9.70
N TRP A 54 -10.12 5.67 9.65
CA TRP A 54 -10.92 4.87 10.57
C TRP A 54 -10.40 4.92 12.01
N THR A 55 -9.08 4.90 12.19
CA THR A 55 -8.43 5.04 13.49
C THR A 55 -8.65 6.43 14.08
N LEU A 56 -8.57 7.49 13.26
CA LEU A 56 -8.83 8.88 13.68
C LEU A 56 -10.32 9.12 13.97
N GLY A 57 -11.22 8.46 13.24
CA GLY A 57 -12.67 8.56 13.37
C GLY A 57 -13.32 7.69 14.45
N GLY A 58 -12.54 7.12 15.37
CA GLY A 58 -13.06 6.36 16.52
C GLY A 58 -13.43 4.89 16.24
N GLN A 59 -12.92 4.31 15.14
CA GLN A 59 -13.01 2.87 14.84
C GLN A 59 -14.44 2.31 14.74
N GLY A 60 -15.37 3.10 14.18
CA GLY A 60 -16.77 2.70 13.94
C GLY A 60 -16.93 1.57 12.90
N ARG A 61 -18.13 1.02 12.75
CA ARG A 61 -18.37 -0.13 11.83
C ARG A 61 -18.47 0.27 10.34
N ARG A 62 -18.70 1.57 10.07
CA ARG A 62 -19.00 2.08 8.72
C ARG A 62 -17.89 1.84 7.71
N ILE A 63 -16.66 2.23 8.00
CA ILE A 63 -15.54 2.08 7.04
C ILE A 63 -15.32 0.61 6.66
N PRO A 64 -15.16 -0.34 7.60
CA PRO A 64 -15.04 -1.75 7.25
C PRO A 64 -16.22 -2.29 6.43
N GLN A 65 -17.44 -1.89 6.76
CA GLN A 65 -18.65 -2.33 6.05
C GLN A 65 -18.73 -1.76 4.63
N LEU A 66 -18.39 -0.49 4.44
CA LEU A 66 -18.37 0.15 3.13
C LEU A 66 -17.27 -0.43 2.24
N THR A 67 -16.06 -0.65 2.77
CA THR A 67 -14.98 -1.33 2.04
C THR A 67 -15.41 -2.73 1.60
N LEU A 68 -16.01 -3.51 2.51
CA LEU A 68 -16.49 -4.85 2.19
C LEU A 68 -17.60 -4.83 1.15
N ALA A 69 -18.60 -3.95 1.32
CA ALA A 69 -19.70 -3.82 0.37
C ALA A 69 -19.22 -3.40 -1.02
N ALA A 70 -18.26 -2.47 -1.11
CA ALA A 70 -17.68 -2.05 -2.38
C ALA A 70 -16.95 -3.20 -3.09
N LEU A 71 -16.13 -3.97 -2.38
CA LEU A 71 -15.41 -5.10 -2.97
C LEU A 71 -16.35 -6.24 -3.39
N LEU A 72 -17.41 -6.51 -2.61
CA LEU A 72 -18.43 -7.50 -2.97
C LEU A 72 -19.27 -7.04 -4.18
N LEU A 73 -19.59 -5.75 -4.27
CA LEU A 73 -20.25 -5.17 -5.44
C LEU A 73 -19.39 -5.31 -6.70
N MET A 74 -18.10 -5.02 -6.59
CA MET A 74 -17.15 -5.23 -7.68
C MET A 74 -17.03 -6.72 -8.03
N ALA A 75 -17.01 -7.63 -7.05
CA ALA A 75 -16.98 -9.07 -7.32
C ALA A 75 -18.23 -9.54 -8.07
N ALA A 76 -19.40 -9.01 -7.73
CA ALA A 76 -20.64 -9.26 -8.45
C ALA A 76 -20.58 -8.70 -9.89
N ALA A 77 -20.08 -7.48 -10.07
CA ALA A 77 -19.88 -6.89 -11.40
C ALA A 77 -18.89 -7.73 -12.25
N ALA A 78 -17.79 -8.20 -11.67
CA ALA A 78 -16.82 -9.07 -12.33
C ALA A 78 -17.44 -10.42 -12.72
N SER A 79 -18.38 -10.96 -11.94
CA SER A 79 -19.10 -12.18 -12.31
C SER A 79 -20.03 -12.00 -13.53
N ALA A 80 -20.40 -10.74 -13.82
CA ALA A 80 -21.12 -10.35 -15.03
C ALA A 80 -20.19 -9.91 -16.18
N GLY A 81 -18.87 -10.12 -16.06
CA GLY A 81 -17.89 -9.77 -17.09
C GLY A 81 -17.42 -8.31 -17.08
N VAL A 82 -17.68 -7.55 -16.01
CA VAL A 82 -17.24 -6.15 -15.89
C VAL A 82 -15.90 -6.05 -15.16
N GLY A 83 -14.91 -5.42 -15.80
CA GLY A 83 -13.59 -5.16 -15.23
C GLY A 83 -12.55 -6.24 -15.53
N SER A 84 -11.31 -5.97 -15.14
CA SER A 84 -10.14 -6.82 -15.41
C SER A 84 -9.79 -7.78 -14.26
N LEU A 85 -10.24 -7.48 -13.04
CA LEU A 85 -9.93 -8.32 -11.88
C LEU A 85 -10.87 -9.52 -11.80
N THR A 86 -10.30 -10.69 -11.50
CA THR A 86 -11.11 -11.90 -11.29
C THR A 86 -11.98 -11.78 -10.04
N VAL A 87 -13.14 -12.45 -10.06
CA VAL A 87 -14.04 -12.58 -8.90
C VAL A 87 -13.26 -13.10 -7.68
N LEU A 88 -12.38 -14.08 -7.88
CA LEU A 88 -11.57 -14.66 -6.79
C LEU A 88 -10.64 -13.63 -6.16
N THR A 89 -9.98 -12.78 -6.96
CA THR A 89 -9.13 -11.70 -6.45
C THR A 89 -9.96 -10.75 -5.58
N LEU A 90 -11.12 -10.31 -6.05
CA LEU A 90 -11.99 -9.37 -5.33
C LEU A 90 -12.55 -9.97 -4.03
N LEU A 91 -12.95 -11.24 -4.03
CA LEU A 91 -13.35 -11.96 -2.82
C LEU A 91 -12.17 -12.12 -1.84
N GLY A 92 -10.96 -12.37 -2.35
CA GLY A 92 -9.74 -12.39 -1.55
C GLY A 92 -9.46 -11.05 -0.89
N LEU A 93 -9.58 -9.93 -1.62
CA LEU A 93 -9.44 -8.58 -1.07
C LEU A 93 -10.51 -8.25 -0.04
N ALA A 94 -11.76 -8.70 -0.27
CA ALA A 94 -12.86 -8.54 0.67
C ALA A 94 -12.58 -9.27 1.99
N LEU A 95 -12.18 -10.54 1.92
CA LEU A 95 -11.81 -11.35 3.08
C LEU A 95 -10.60 -10.77 3.81
N PHE A 96 -9.58 -10.35 3.08
CA PHE A 96 -8.39 -9.70 3.63
C PHE A 96 -8.76 -8.41 4.37
N SER A 97 -9.55 -7.53 3.75
CA SER A 97 -10.00 -6.27 4.37
C SER A 97 -10.80 -6.52 5.65
N ALA A 98 -11.75 -7.46 5.60
CA ALA A 98 -12.55 -7.82 6.77
C ALA A 98 -11.68 -8.37 7.91
N SER A 99 -10.75 -9.28 7.58
CA SER A 99 -9.80 -9.86 8.54
C SER A 99 -8.87 -8.80 9.13
N HIS A 100 -8.35 -7.91 8.30
CA HIS A 100 -7.46 -6.82 8.70
C HIS A 100 -8.14 -5.86 9.69
N PHE A 101 -9.33 -5.34 9.36
CA PHE A 101 -10.07 -4.48 10.28
C PHE A 101 -10.50 -5.21 11.55
N ALA A 102 -10.90 -6.48 11.46
CA ALA A 102 -11.24 -7.29 12.64
C ALA A 102 -10.02 -7.50 13.56
N LEU A 103 -8.84 -7.73 12.98
CA LEU A 103 -7.60 -7.94 13.72
C LEU A 103 -7.12 -6.65 14.39
N LEU A 104 -7.26 -5.49 13.73
CA LEU A 104 -6.95 -4.20 14.32
C LEU A 104 -7.79 -3.88 15.56
N ARG A 105 -9.05 -4.33 15.61
CA ARG A 105 -9.89 -4.17 16.81
C ARG A 105 -9.48 -5.09 17.97
N ARG A 106 -8.81 -6.20 17.69
CA ARG A 106 -8.51 -7.26 18.66
C ARG A 106 -7.07 -7.24 19.18
N THR A 107 -6.12 -6.69 18.42
CA THR A 107 -4.69 -6.83 18.74
C THR A 107 -4.18 -5.69 19.61
N ALA A 108 -3.64 -6.05 20.77
CA ALA A 108 -2.84 -5.13 21.60
C ALA A 108 -1.46 -4.84 20.97
N ASN A 109 -0.92 -5.78 20.19
CA ASN A 109 0.43 -5.74 19.65
C ASN A 109 0.47 -5.27 18.19
N ALA A 110 0.16 -3.99 17.98
CA ALA A 110 -0.08 -3.45 16.66
C ALA A 110 1.19 -3.27 15.78
N ASN A 111 2.40 -3.45 16.33
CA ASN A 111 3.64 -3.23 15.59
C ASN A 111 4.00 -4.36 14.61
N LEU A 112 3.93 -5.63 15.04
CA LEU A 112 4.24 -6.76 14.15
C LEU A 112 3.27 -6.84 12.98
N HIS A 113 1.98 -6.64 13.24
CA HIS A 113 0.95 -6.61 12.20
C HIS A 113 1.23 -5.54 11.14
N ARG A 114 1.61 -4.32 11.55
CA ARG A 114 1.99 -3.25 10.62
C ARG A 114 3.20 -3.60 9.77
N VAL A 115 4.24 -4.19 10.38
CA VAL A 115 5.44 -4.63 9.64
C VAL A 115 5.09 -5.75 8.65
N ALA A 116 4.29 -6.72 9.07
CA ALA A 116 3.83 -7.80 8.19
C ALA A 116 3.01 -7.27 7.00
N LEU A 117 2.14 -6.29 7.22
CA LEU A 117 1.39 -5.64 6.14
C LEU A 117 2.30 -4.85 5.20
N ALA A 118 3.22 -4.06 5.74
CA ALA A 118 4.18 -3.30 4.93
C ALA A 118 5.02 -4.24 4.06
N PHE A 119 5.48 -5.36 4.63
CA PHE A 119 6.17 -6.41 3.89
C PHE A 119 5.28 -7.02 2.80
N ALA A 120 4.05 -7.43 3.12
CA ALA A 120 3.12 -8.02 2.16
C ALA A 120 2.80 -7.08 0.99
N PHE A 121 2.58 -5.79 1.25
CA PHE A 121 2.39 -4.79 0.20
C PHE A 121 3.67 -4.53 -0.59
N GLY A 122 4.83 -4.53 0.06
CA GLY A 122 6.12 -4.43 -0.61
C GLY A 122 6.30 -5.50 -1.68
N LEU A 123 5.92 -6.76 -1.38
CA LEU A 123 5.97 -7.86 -2.35
C LEU A 123 5.17 -7.53 -3.62
N ILE A 124 3.96 -7.00 -3.47
CA ILE A 124 3.10 -6.63 -4.60
C ILE A 124 3.71 -5.47 -5.38
N HIS A 125 4.22 -4.45 -4.70
CA HIS A 125 4.74 -3.24 -5.35
C HIS A 125 5.98 -3.49 -6.19
N GLY A 126 6.85 -4.42 -5.79
CA GLY A 126 8.06 -4.74 -6.56
C GLY A 126 7.75 -5.25 -7.97
N PHE A 127 6.59 -5.85 -8.20
CA PHE A 127 6.14 -6.23 -9.54
C PHE A 127 5.70 -5.03 -10.39
N GLY A 128 5.27 -3.92 -9.79
CA GLY A 128 4.79 -2.73 -10.50
C GLY A 128 5.88 -2.03 -11.32
N PHE A 129 7.14 -2.13 -10.90
CA PHE A 129 8.30 -1.56 -11.62
C PHE A 129 8.98 -2.54 -12.58
N ALA A 130 8.59 -3.81 -12.58
CA ALA A 130 9.24 -4.84 -13.38
C ALA A 130 9.16 -4.57 -14.88
N GLY A 131 8.03 -4.05 -15.37
CA GLY A 131 7.83 -3.71 -16.79
C GLY A 131 8.84 -2.65 -17.27
N VAL A 132 9.00 -1.58 -16.51
CA VAL A 132 9.92 -0.47 -16.84
C VAL A 132 11.37 -0.94 -16.90
N LEU A 133 11.80 -1.81 -15.97
CA LEU A 133 13.17 -2.35 -15.97
C LEU A 133 13.41 -3.37 -17.08
N ALA A 134 12.40 -4.17 -17.43
CA ALA A 134 12.47 -5.08 -18.56
C ALA A 134 12.63 -4.33 -19.91
N GLU A 135 11.99 -3.16 -20.04
CA GLU A 135 12.10 -2.30 -21.23
C GLU A 135 13.50 -1.70 -21.43
N MET A 136 14.26 -1.48 -20.35
CA MET A 136 15.60 -0.88 -20.43
C MET A 136 16.68 -1.81 -21.01
N GLN A 137 16.39 -3.10 -21.23
CA GLN A 137 17.29 -4.11 -21.84
C GLN A 137 18.73 -4.07 -21.31
N LEU A 138 18.88 -3.90 -19.99
CA LEU A 138 20.20 -3.77 -19.37
C LEU A 138 21.00 -5.07 -19.47
N PRO A 139 22.31 -5.00 -19.77
CA PRO A 139 23.19 -6.16 -19.68
C PRO A 139 23.15 -6.77 -18.27
N THR A 140 23.08 -8.10 -18.18
CA THR A 140 22.95 -8.85 -16.91
C THR A 140 24.02 -8.49 -15.89
N GLU A 141 25.23 -8.14 -16.35
CA GLU A 141 26.35 -7.72 -15.49
C GLU A 141 26.07 -6.43 -14.73
N ARG A 142 25.32 -5.50 -15.33
CA ARG A 142 24.95 -4.22 -14.69
C ARG A 142 23.68 -4.33 -13.86
N LEU A 143 22.87 -5.37 -14.09
CA LEU A 143 21.58 -5.54 -13.44
C LEU A 143 21.68 -5.55 -11.92
N ALA A 144 22.62 -6.29 -11.34
CA ALA A 144 22.77 -6.36 -9.89
C ALA A 144 23.08 -4.98 -9.28
N SER A 145 23.97 -4.22 -9.92
CA SER A 145 24.32 -2.86 -9.48
C SER A 145 23.14 -1.88 -9.64
N ALA A 146 22.37 -2.01 -10.73
CA ALA A 146 21.20 -1.19 -10.98
C ALA A 146 20.09 -1.47 -9.97
N LEU A 147 19.80 -2.74 -9.67
CA LEU A 147 18.83 -3.15 -8.65
C LEU A 147 19.26 -2.66 -7.27
N LEU A 148 20.53 -2.83 -6.90
CA LEU A 148 21.04 -2.35 -5.62
C LEU A 148 20.94 -0.83 -5.51
N GLY A 149 21.37 -0.10 -6.53
CA GLY A 149 21.28 1.37 -6.56
C GLY A 149 19.84 1.87 -6.51
N PHE A 150 18.93 1.23 -7.24
CA PHE A 150 17.51 1.54 -7.21
C PHE A 150 16.92 1.32 -5.81
N ASN A 151 17.16 0.16 -5.19
CA ASN A 151 16.61 -0.16 -3.87
C ASN A 151 17.18 0.73 -2.76
N VAL A 152 18.49 1.03 -2.81
CA VAL A 152 19.11 2.01 -1.89
C VAL A 152 18.50 3.40 -2.10
N GLY A 153 18.28 3.81 -3.35
CA GLY A 153 17.63 5.07 -3.68
C GLY A 153 16.21 5.16 -3.13
N VAL A 154 15.42 4.07 -3.24
CA VAL A 154 14.05 4.00 -2.70
C VAL A 154 14.06 4.10 -1.17
N GLU A 155 14.89 3.32 -0.47
CA GLU A 155 14.99 3.37 1.00
C GLU A 155 15.38 4.77 1.48
N VAL A 156 16.43 5.36 0.88
CA VAL A 156 16.90 6.71 1.22
C VAL A 156 15.82 7.75 0.94
N GLY A 157 15.14 7.67 -0.20
CA GLY A 157 14.05 8.58 -0.55
C GLY A 157 12.90 8.50 0.45
N GLN A 158 12.46 7.31 0.83
CA GLN A 158 11.40 7.11 1.81
C GLN A 158 11.80 7.62 3.20
N LEU A 159 13.03 7.33 3.66
CA LEU A 159 13.54 7.84 4.93
C LEU A 159 13.71 9.37 4.94
N ALA A 160 14.13 9.96 3.82
CA ALA A 160 14.22 11.42 3.67
C ALA A 160 12.85 12.09 3.77
N VAL A 161 11.83 11.53 3.12
CA VAL A 161 10.44 12.00 3.25
C VAL A 161 9.96 11.91 4.71
N VAL A 162 10.24 10.80 5.40
CA VAL A 162 9.93 10.66 6.82
C VAL A 162 10.66 11.72 7.66
N ALA A 163 11.95 11.93 7.41
CA ALA A 163 12.77 12.92 8.13
C ALA A 163 12.27 14.36 7.92
N ALA A 164 11.74 14.68 6.73
CA ALA A 164 11.18 15.99 6.42
C ALA A 164 9.79 16.20 7.04
N ILE A 165 8.92 15.19 7.00
CA ILE A 165 7.54 15.28 7.51
C ILE A 165 7.49 15.19 9.03
N TRP A 166 8.40 14.43 9.65
CA TRP A 166 8.37 14.17 11.09
C TRP A 166 8.42 15.42 11.97
N PRO A 167 9.31 16.42 11.76
CA PRO A 167 9.33 17.66 12.52
C PRO A 167 8.02 18.43 12.42
N VAL A 168 7.39 18.47 11.24
CA VAL A 168 6.10 19.12 11.02
C VAL A 168 5.02 18.44 11.87
N LEU A 169 4.97 17.10 11.86
CA LEU A 169 4.04 16.34 12.69
C LEU A 169 4.28 16.57 14.18
N VAL A 170 5.53 16.64 14.62
CA VAL A 170 5.87 16.93 16.03
C VAL A 170 5.44 18.35 16.41
N LEU A 171 5.65 19.34 15.56
CA LEU A 171 5.23 20.71 15.81
C LEU A 171 3.70 20.84 15.90
N LEU A 172 2.97 20.22 14.97
CA LEU A 172 1.50 20.18 14.98
C LEU A 172 0.93 19.44 16.21
N ARG A 173 1.68 18.49 16.78
CA ARG A 173 1.29 17.81 18.03
C ARG A 173 1.55 18.67 19.27
N ARG A 174 2.48 19.62 19.21
CA ARG A 174 2.84 20.51 20.32
C ARG A 174 1.90 21.72 20.45
N THR A 175 1.16 22.07 19.41
CA THR A 175 0.15 23.13 19.47
C THR A 175 -1.03 22.73 20.36
N ALA A 176 -1.56 23.68 21.14
CA ALA A 176 -2.66 23.42 22.08
C ALA A 176 -3.88 22.74 21.40
N ASN A 177 -4.48 21.78 22.10
CA ASN A 177 -5.64 20.96 21.73
C ASN A 177 -5.47 19.86 20.67
N GLY A 178 -4.31 19.70 20.03
CA GLY A 178 -4.05 18.59 19.08
C GLY A 178 -4.94 18.56 17.82
N GLN A 179 -5.86 19.52 17.68
CA GLN A 179 -6.74 19.66 16.53
C GLN A 179 -5.98 19.87 15.21
N PRO A 180 -4.93 20.70 15.12
CA PRO A 180 -4.19 20.88 13.87
C PRO A 180 -3.58 19.59 13.34
N TYR A 181 -2.99 18.78 14.23
CA TYR A 181 -2.46 17.46 13.87
C TYR A 181 -3.57 16.54 13.33
N ARG A 182 -4.73 16.52 14.00
CA ARG A 182 -5.86 15.67 13.60
C ARG A 182 -6.40 16.09 12.23
N LEU A 183 -6.64 17.37 12.02
CA LEU A 183 -7.12 17.91 10.75
C LEU A 183 -6.15 17.60 9.61
N PHE A 184 -4.85 17.85 9.83
CA PHE A 184 -3.82 17.53 8.84
C PHE A 184 -3.85 16.04 8.48
N ALA A 185 -3.89 15.15 9.49
CA ALA A 185 -3.89 13.71 9.26
C ALA A 185 -5.17 13.23 8.56
N GLU A 186 -6.34 13.78 8.90
CA GLU A 186 -7.62 13.46 8.25
C GLU A 186 -7.62 13.91 6.78
N VAL A 187 -7.22 15.15 6.50
CA VAL A 187 -7.15 15.69 5.13
C VAL A 187 -6.14 14.92 4.29
N ALA A 188 -4.92 14.70 4.80
CA ALA A 188 -3.90 13.94 4.08
C ALA A 188 -4.37 12.51 3.78
N SER A 189 -5.05 11.85 4.74
CA SER A 189 -5.61 10.52 4.54
C SER A 189 -6.73 10.51 3.53
N ALA A 190 -7.61 11.51 3.54
CA ALA A 190 -8.69 11.63 2.56
C ALA A 190 -8.14 11.80 1.14
N VAL A 191 -7.10 12.62 0.95
CA VAL A 191 -6.43 12.81 -0.34
C VAL A 191 -5.76 11.52 -0.81
N VAL A 192 -4.95 10.87 0.03
CA VAL A 192 -4.28 9.61 -0.31
C VAL A 192 -5.30 8.49 -0.59
N CYS A 193 -6.39 8.44 0.19
CA CYS A 193 -7.49 7.51 -0.05
C CYS A 193 -8.14 7.76 -1.41
N ALA A 194 -8.42 9.02 -1.76
CA ALA A 194 -9.02 9.36 -3.04
C ALA A 194 -8.11 8.94 -4.21
N VAL A 195 -6.80 9.20 -4.12
CA VAL A 195 -5.82 8.77 -5.12
C VAL A 195 -5.75 7.24 -5.22
N GLY A 196 -5.69 6.54 -4.10
CA GLY A 196 -5.64 5.08 -4.07
C GLY A 196 -6.91 4.44 -4.65
N VAL A 197 -8.09 4.95 -4.27
CA VAL A 197 -9.39 4.48 -4.79
C VAL A 197 -9.49 4.77 -6.27
N TYR A 198 -9.13 5.97 -6.71
CA TYR A 198 -9.09 6.32 -8.13
C TYR A 198 -8.21 5.34 -8.92
N TRP A 199 -6.98 5.11 -8.46
CA TRP A 199 -6.06 4.22 -9.15
C TRP A 199 -6.55 2.77 -9.16
N PHE A 200 -7.07 2.28 -8.04
CA PHE A 200 -7.66 0.95 -7.94
C PHE A 200 -8.83 0.78 -8.91
N LEU A 201 -9.77 1.74 -8.95
CA LEU A 201 -10.94 1.67 -9.82
C LEU A 201 -10.53 1.76 -11.29
N VAL A 202 -9.68 2.70 -11.66
CA VAL A 202 -9.20 2.84 -13.05
C VAL A 202 -8.54 1.55 -13.52
N ARG A 203 -7.65 0.96 -12.72
CA ARG A 203 -6.93 -0.25 -13.12
C ARG A 203 -7.76 -1.53 -13.06
N SER A 204 -8.75 -1.59 -12.17
CA SER A 204 -9.66 -2.73 -12.05
C SER A 204 -10.81 -2.72 -13.07
N LEU A 205 -11.20 -1.54 -13.55
CA LEU A 205 -12.28 -1.38 -14.53
C LEU A 205 -11.76 -1.22 -15.97
N ALA A 206 -10.51 -0.81 -16.13
CA ALA A 206 -9.82 -0.95 -17.41
C ALA A 206 -9.60 -2.43 -17.70
N GLY A 207 -10.56 -3.07 -18.37
CA GLY A 207 -10.48 -4.46 -18.82
C GLY A 207 -10.75 -4.58 -20.31
N ALA A 208 -9.74 -5.13 -21.01
CA ALA A 208 -9.59 -5.45 -22.44
C ALA A 208 -9.55 -4.26 -23.41
#